data_AF-A0A329ZAS6-F1
#
_entry.id   AF-A0A329ZAS6-F1
#
_cell.length_a   1.000
_cell.length_b   1.000
_cell.length_c   1.000
_cell.angle_alpha   90.00
_cell.angle_beta   90.00
_cell.angle_gamma   90.00
#
_symmetry.space_group_name_H-M   'P 1'
#
loop_
_entity.id
_entity.type
_entity.pdbx_description
1 polymer ?
#
loop_
_entity_poly.entity_id
_entity_poly.type
_entity_poly.pdbx_seq_one_letter_code
_entity_poly.pdbx_strand_id
1 'polypeptide(L)'
;MIVACAVSICGIIGWVGLLVPHIARLLCGSENTRLIPLTTVLGAVFLVVIDSLSRTLASEQIPISILTSLVGAPFFIYILRKNTRN
;
A
#
# COMPACT_ATOMS: atom_id res chain seq x y z
N MET A 1 -13.74 11.86 3.68
CA MET A 1 -14.16 11.46 5.05
C MET A 1 -13.49 10.16 5.50
N ILE A 2 -13.57 9.06 4.74
CA ILE A 2 -12.98 7.75 5.12
C ILE A 2 -11.51 7.86 5.53
N VAL A 3 -10.68 8.52 4.71
CA VAL A 3 -9.25 8.70 5.01
C VAL A 3 -9.03 9.51 6.29
N ALA A 4 -9.83 10.55 6.54
CA ALA A 4 -9.71 11.38 7.74
C ALA A 4 -10.06 10.59 9.01
N CYS A 5 -11.13 9.77 8.98
CA CYS A 5 -11.49 8.90 10.09
C CYS A 5 -10.40 7.86 10.37
N ALA A 6 -9.83 7.24 9.33
CA ALA A 6 -8.75 6.25 9.49
C ALA A 6 -7.47 6.87 10.08
N VAL A 7 -7.05 8.04 9.57
CA VAL A 7 -5.82 8.73 10.03
C VAL A 7 -5.97 9.25 11.46
N SER A 8 -7.18 9.64 11.88
CA SER A 8 -7.43 10.08 13.25
C SER A 8 -7.22 8.98 14.30
N ILE A 9 -7.33 7.71 13.92
CA ILE A 9 -7.20 6.56 14.83
C ILE A 9 -5.82 5.92 14.70
N CYS A 10 -5.36 5.69 13.48
CA CYS A 10 -4.14 4.92 13.20
C CYS A 10 -2.92 5.79 12.89
N GLY A 11 -3.07 7.12 12.84
CA GLY A 11 -2.03 8.03 12.38
C GLY A 11 -1.85 8.02 10.85
N ILE A 12 -0.80 8.70 10.38
CA ILE A 12 -0.54 8.90 8.96
C ILE A 12 0.05 7.62 8.35
N ILE A 13 -0.62 7.08 7.33
CA ILE A 13 -0.18 5.91 6.57
C ILE A 13 0.09 6.34 5.14
N GLY A 14 1.34 6.15 4.68
CA GLY A 14 1.79 6.50 3.33
C GLY A 14 1.77 5.32 2.36
N TRP A 15 1.91 5.61 1.06
CA TRP A 15 2.15 4.67 -0.05
C TRP A 15 1.04 3.66 -0.40
N VAL A 16 0.24 3.20 0.55
CA VAL A 16 -0.82 2.18 0.34
C VAL A 16 -1.78 2.59 -0.77
N GLY A 17 -2.28 3.82 -0.70
CA GLY A 17 -3.26 4.36 -1.66
C GLY A 17 -2.73 4.53 -3.08
N LEU A 18 -1.41 4.44 -3.28
CA LEU A 18 -0.79 4.53 -4.60
C LEU A 18 -0.34 3.14 -5.09
N LEU A 19 0.24 2.34 -4.20
CA LEU A 19 0.79 1.02 -4.51
C LEU A 19 -0.30 -0.02 -4.80
N VAL A 20 -1.31 -0.11 -3.93
CA VAL A 20 -2.38 -1.12 -4.01
C VAL A 20 -3.22 -1.02 -5.29
N PRO A 21 -3.77 0.15 -5.67
CA PRO A 21 -4.53 0.26 -6.92
C PRO A 21 -3.69 0.01 -8.16
N HIS A 22 -2.39 0.31 -8.11
CA HIS A 22 -1.53 0.07 -9.26
C HIS A 22 -1.23 -1.42 -9.47
N ILE A 23 -0.99 -2.16 -8.37
CA ILE A 23 -0.83 -3.63 -8.42
C ILE A 23 -2.13 -4.28 -8.90
N ALA A 24 -3.28 -3.88 -8.33
CA ALA A 24 -4.57 -4.42 -8.74
C ALA A 24 -4.86 -4.18 -10.22
N ARG A 25 -4.50 -3.00 -10.74
CA ARG A 25 -4.67 -2.65 -12.16
C ARG A 25 -3.74 -3.47 -13.06
N LEU A 26 -2.56 -3.85 -12.60
CA LEU A 26 -1.65 -4.75 -13.32
C LEU A 26 -2.18 -6.20 -13.36
N LEU A 27 -2.90 -6.63 -12.32
CA LEU A 27 -3.44 -8.00 -12.20
C LEU A 27 -4.77 -8.20 -12.95
N CYS A 28 -5.67 -7.23 -12.90
CA CYS A 28 -7.05 -7.39 -13.41
C CYS A 28 -7.41 -6.41 -14.55
N GLY A 29 -6.51 -5.51 -14.94
CA GLY A 29 -6.77 -4.49 -15.96
C GLY A 29 -7.50 -3.25 -15.43
N SER A 30 -8.11 -2.47 -16.33
CA SER A 30 -8.73 -1.17 -16.03
C SER A 30 -10.20 -1.23 -15.57
N GLU A 31 -10.80 -2.41 -15.52
CA GLU A 31 -12.21 -2.58 -15.18
C GLU A 31 -12.50 -2.29 -13.70
N ASN A 32 -13.17 -1.18 -13.43
CA ASN A 32 -13.37 -0.67 -12.08
C ASN A 32 -14.21 -1.61 -11.19
N THR A 33 -15.16 -2.34 -11.79
CA THR A 33 -15.99 -3.35 -11.11
C THR A 33 -15.15 -4.45 -10.44
N ARG A 34 -14.04 -4.84 -11.06
CA ARG A 34 -13.13 -5.85 -10.50
C ARG A 34 -11.99 -5.22 -9.70
N LEU A 35 -11.59 -4.00 -10.08
CA LEU A 35 -10.51 -3.28 -9.42
C LEU A 35 -10.87 -2.88 -7.99
N ILE A 36 -12.08 -2.38 -7.74
CA ILE A 36 -12.51 -1.99 -6.38
C ILE A 36 -12.41 -3.16 -5.38
N PRO A 37 -13.06 -4.32 -5.58
CA PRO A 37 -12.98 -5.41 -4.61
C PRO A 37 -11.55 -5.94 -4.48
N LEU A 38 -10.80 -6.01 -5.58
CA LEU A 38 -9.41 -6.48 -5.55
C LEU A 38 -8.50 -5.53 -4.76
N THR A 39 -8.66 -4.22 -4.93
CA THR A 39 -7.88 -3.22 -4.18
C THR A 39 -8.23 -3.21 -2.70
N THR A 40 -9.50 -3.42 -2.34
CA THR A 40 -9.89 -3.57 -0.93
C THR A 40 -9.20 -4.77 -0.29
N VAL A 41 -9.24 -5.94 -0.93
CA VAL A 41 -8.61 -7.16 -0.41
C VAL A 41 -7.09 -7.03 -0.35
N LEU A 42 -6.46 -6.59 -1.44
CA LEU A 42 -5.01 -6.40 -1.49
C LEU A 42 -4.52 -5.37 -0.46
N GLY A 43 -5.26 -4.27 -0.29
CA GLY A 43 -4.94 -3.25 0.70
C GLY A 43 -5.05 -3.76 2.13
N ALA A 44 -6.08 -4.54 2.44
CA ALA A 44 -6.26 -5.15 3.76
C ALA A 44 -5.13 -6.15 4.08
N VAL A 45 -4.83 -7.06 3.15
CA VAL A 45 -3.74 -8.05 3.32
C VAL A 45 -2.40 -7.34 3.49
N PHE A 46 -2.10 -6.34 2.64
CA PHE A 46 -0.87 -5.57 2.73
C PHE A 46 -0.70 -4.88 4.08
N LEU A 47 -1.75 -4.20 4.57
CA LEU A 47 -1.71 -3.52 5.86
C LEU A 47 -1.51 -4.49 7.03
N VAL A 48 -2.21 -5.62 7.04
CA VAL A 48 -2.06 -6.64 8.12
C VAL A 48 -0.65 -7.21 8.14
N VAL A 49 -0.06 -7.47 6.97
CA VAL A 49 1.32 -7.98 6.86
C VAL A 49 2.31 -6.94 7.39
N ILE A 50 2.18 -5.68 6.98
CA ILE A 50 3.10 -4.62 7.42
C ILE A 50 2.92 -4.32 8.92
N ASP A 51 1.69 -4.35 9.44
CA ASP A 51 1.42 -4.18 10.86
C ASP A 51 2.07 -5.29 11.70
N SER A 52 1.87 -6.54 11.27
CA SER A 52 2.49 -7.71 11.91
C SER A 52 4.02 -7.62 11.88
N LEU A 53 4.57 -7.17 10.75
CA LEU A 53 6.02 -7.02 10.58
C LEU A 53 6.57 -5.88 11.45
N SER A 54 5.86 -4.76 11.56
CA SER A 54 6.22 -3.65 12.44
C SER A 54 6.29 -4.09 13.91
N ARG A 55 5.33 -4.91 14.34
CA ARG A 55 5.27 -5.46 15.71
C ARG A 55 6.34 -6.53 15.99
N THR A 56 6.89 -7.16 14.94
CA THR A 56 7.84 -8.28 15.08
C THR A 56 9.30 -7.82 14.97
N LEU A 57 9.59 -6.79 14.17
CA LEU A 57 10.95 -6.36 13.86
C LEU A 57 11.61 -5.53 14.97
N ALA A 58 10.85 -4.93 15.87
CA ALA A 58 11.41 -4.12 16.95
C ALA A 58 10.59 -4.20 18.23
N SER A 59 11.31 -4.19 19.36
CA SER A 59 10.72 -4.06 20.69
C SER A 59 10.14 -2.66 20.93
N GLU A 60 10.59 -1.66 20.16
CA GLU A 60 10.01 -0.32 20.09
C GLU A 60 9.04 -0.20 18.91
N GLN A 61 7.94 0.55 19.09
CA GLN A 61 6.90 0.71 18.08
C GLN A 61 7.42 1.53 16.88
N ILE A 62 7.91 0.82 15.85
CA ILE A 62 8.28 1.45 14.59
C ILE A 62 7.01 1.97 13.91
N PRO A 63 7.01 3.23 13.42
CA PRO A 63 5.90 3.73 12.62
C PRO A 63 5.72 2.91 11.34
N ILE A 64 4.50 2.43 11.12
CA ILE A 64 4.12 1.63 9.94
C ILE A 64 4.40 2.38 8.61
N SER A 65 4.42 3.71 8.67
CA SER A 65 4.72 4.61 7.55
C SER A 65 6.16 4.46 7.02
N ILE A 66 7.11 4.10 7.88
CA ILE A 66 8.52 3.90 7.50
C ILE A 66 8.66 2.58 6.75
N LEU A 67 8.09 1.49 7.29
CA LEU A 67 8.08 0.18 6.63
C LEU A 67 7.38 0.25 5.26
N THR A 68 6.22 0.88 5.19
CA THR A 68 5.50 1.05 3.92
C THR A 68 6.27 1.90 2.92
N SER A 69 7.03 2.90 3.36
CA SER A 69 7.89 3.70 2.47
C SER A 69 9.08 2.93 1.92
N LEU A 70 9.69 2.06 2.73
CA LEU A 70 10.77 1.17 2.28
C LEU A 70 10.34 0.22 1.17
N VAL A 71 9.07 -0.20 1.18
CA VAL A 71 8.50 -1.06 0.12
C VAL A 71 7.98 -0.22 -1.05
N GLY A 72 7.30 0.89 -0.75
CA GLY A 72 6.63 1.74 -1.73
C GLY A 72 7.59 2.45 -2.68
N ALA A 73 8.68 3.02 -2.16
CA ALA A 73 9.67 3.74 -2.95
C ALA A 73 10.34 2.89 -4.05
N PRO A 74 10.94 1.70 -3.75
CA PRO A 74 11.54 0.87 -4.79
C PRO A 74 10.51 0.34 -5.78
N PHE A 75 9.29 0.01 -5.31
CA PHE A 75 8.22 -0.45 -6.18
C PHE A 75 7.80 0.62 -7.19
N PHE A 76 7.68 1.87 -6.74
CA PHE A 76 7.33 2.99 -7.62
C PHE A 76 8.43 3.27 -8.65
N ILE A 77 9.70 3.27 -8.22
CA ILE A 77 10.84 3.40 -9.15
C ILE A 77 10.82 2.28 -10.20
N TYR A 78 10.52 1.04 -9.79
CA TYR A 78 10.42 -0.10 -10.70
C TYR A 78 9.33 0.11 -11.76
N ILE A 79 8.13 0.53 -11.36
CA ILE A 79 7.02 0.83 -12.28
C ILE A 79 7.39 1.97 -13.23
N LEU A 80 8.01 3.04 -12.72
CA LEU A 80 8.38 4.21 -13.50
C LEU A 80 9.39 3.83 -14.58
N ARG A 81 10.43 3.05 -14.22
CA ARG A 81 11.38 2.50 -15.20
C ARG A 81 10.73 1.58 -16.23
N LYS A 82 9.70 0.81 -15.85
CA LYS A 82 8.97 -0.06 -16.77
C LYS A 82 8.14 0.73 -17.78
N ASN A 83 7.47 1.82 -17.36
CA ASN A 83 6.68 2.66 -18.26
C ASN A 83 7.54 3.54 -19.19
N THR A 84 8.72 3.97 -18.76
CA THR A 84 9.62 4.80 -19.60
C THR A 84 10.24 4.04 -20.79
N ARG A 85 10.13 2.71 -20.85
CA ARG A 85 10.72 1.90 -21.93
C ARG A 85 9.76 1.64 -23.11
N ASN A 86 8.59 2.26 -23.15
CA ASN A 86 7.67 2.22 -24.30
C ASN A 86 7.50 3.60 -24.92
#